data_AF-A0AAU5KQE1-F1
#
_entry.id   AF-A0AAU5KQE1-F1
#
_cell.length_a   1.000
_cell.length_b   1.000
_cell.length_c   1.000
_cell.angle_alpha   90.00
_cell.angle_beta   90.00
_cell.angle_gamma   90.00
#
_symmetry.space_group_name_H-M   'P 1'
#
loop_
_entity.id
_entity.type
_entity.pdbx_description
1 polymer ?
#
loop_
_entity_poly.entity_id
_entity_poly.type
_entity_poly.pdbx_seq_one_letter_code
_entity_poly.pdbx_strand_id
1 'polypeptide(L)'
;MTDATGAEYALAPPSGDWLADLVAVGRQARAIMRRHPWLPALVATRPTLGPNGAALLEHVLAVLADHPAAAAIKLEAFAMLNAVTTALVQHELGGGEEARRRQAGYLWHLAQQGEHPHLAELLGRLAPAPPGADDTADDILARVLSGILAAGPAC
;
A
#
# COMPACT_ATOMS: atom_id res chain seq x y z
N MET A 1 1.58 -21.09 8.75
CA MET A 1 0.28 -20.70 8.15
C MET A 1 0.38 -19.37 7.44
N THR A 2 0.68 -18.26 8.13
CA THR A 2 0.95 -16.95 7.50
C THR A 2 2.08 -17.02 6.48
N ASP A 3 3.26 -17.50 6.88
CA ASP A 3 4.42 -17.59 5.98
C ASP A 3 4.18 -18.46 4.74
N ALA A 4 3.35 -19.50 4.83
CA ALA A 4 3.04 -20.37 3.69
C ALA A 4 2.30 -19.63 2.56
N THR A 5 1.52 -18.59 2.87
CA THR A 5 0.86 -17.76 1.85
C THR A 5 1.86 -16.96 1.02
N GLY A 6 3.08 -16.73 1.54
CA GLY A 6 4.15 -16.10 0.79
C GLY A 6 4.67 -16.94 -0.38
N ALA A 7 4.36 -18.25 -0.44
CA ALA A 7 4.71 -19.07 -1.58
C ALA A 7 3.92 -18.72 -2.86
N GLU A 8 2.84 -17.93 -2.74
CA GLU A 8 2.05 -17.47 -3.89
C GLU A 8 2.70 -16.31 -4.66
N TYR A 9 3.74 -15.67 -4.11
CA TYR A 9 4.46 -14.63 -4.84
C TYR A 9 5.18 -15.23 -6.04
N ALA A 10 4.94 -14.64 -7.22
CA ALA A 10 5.74 -14.82 -8.41
C ALA A 10 6.85 -13.75 -8.44
N LEU A 11 8.00 -14.08 -7.85
CA LEU A 11 9.17 -13.20 -7.74
C LEU A 11 10.01 -13.28 -9.03
N ALA A 12 9.55 -12.60 -10.08
CA ALA A 12 10.28 -12.49 -11.35
C ALA A 12 11.62 -11.75 -11.16
N PRO A 13 12.63 -11.94 -12.03
CA PRO A 13 13.85 -11.15 -11.98
C PRO A 13 13.56 -9.64 -12.05
N PRO A 14 14.30 -8.78 -11.30
CA PRO A 14 14.13 -7.33 -11.36
C PRO A 14 14.26 -6.79 -12.79
N SER A 15 13.37 -5.88 -13.17
CA SER A 15 13.33 -5.29 -14.51
C SER A 15 14.32 -4.14 -14.69
N GLY A 16 14.77 -3.56 -13.58
CA GLY A 16 15.59 -2.34 -13.53
C GLY A 16 14.76 -1.08 -13.26
N ASP A 17 13.42 -1.14 -13.38
CA ASP A 17 12.52 -0.12 -12.86
C ASP A 17 12.08 -0.52 -11.45
N TRP A 18 12.82 -0.01 -10.45
CA TRP A 18 12.58 -0.36 -9.06
C TRP A 18 11.16 -0.02 -8.60
N LEU A 19 10.57 1.07 -9.11
CA LEU A 19 9.24 1.52 -8.67
C LEU A 19 8.17 0.59 -9.24
N ALA A 20 8.27 0.27 -10.53
CA ALA A 20 7.36 -0.66 -11.18
C ALA A 20 7.44 -2.06 -10.54
N ASP A 21 8.64 -2.54 -10.22
CA ASP A 21 8.87 -3.85 -9.59
C ASP A 21 8.25 -3.90 -8.18
N LEU A 22 8.46 -2.88 -7.34
CA LEU A 22 7.85 -2.85 -6.00
C LEU A 22 6.32 -2.70 -6.04
N VAL A 23 5.78 -1.93 -7.01
CA VAL A 23 4.34 -1.85 -7.22
C VAL A 23 3.78 -3.21 -7.65
N ALA A 24 4.49 -3.95 -8.51
CA ALA A 24 4.09 -5.30 -8.89
C ALA A 24 4.07 -6.25 -7.68
N VAL A 25 5.05 -6.16 -6.77
CA VAL A 25 5.05 -6.90 -5.49
C VAL A 25 3.81 -6.52 -4.66
N GLY A 26 3.51 -5.23 -4.50
CA GLY A 26 2.33 -4.78 -3.77
C GLY A 26 1.00 -5.25 -4.38
N ARG A 27 0.91 -5.31 -5.71
CA ARG A 27 -0.26 -5.86 -6.42
C ARG A 27 -0.45 -7.35 -6.13
N GLN A 28 0.64 -8.11 -6.12
CA GLN A 28 0.61 -9.53 -5.74
C GLN A 28 0.21 -9.70 -4.26
N ALA A 29 0.81 -8.91 -3.36
CA ALA A 29 0.49 -8.91 -1.94
C ALA A 29 -1.01 -8.66 -1.70
N ARG A 30 -1.58 -7.66 -2.38
CA ARG A 30 -3.02 -7.33 -2.35
C ARG A 30 -3.87 -8.50 -2.84
N ALA A 31 -3.49 -9.15 -3.95
CA ALA A 31 -4.21 -10.30 -4.48
C ALA A 31 -4.19 -11.50 -3.52
N ILE A 32 -3.03 -11.82 -2.93
CA ILE A 32 -2.87 -12.89 -1.94
C ILE A 32 -3.74 -12.60 -0.71
N MET A 33 -3.66 -11.39 -0.17
CA MET A 33 -4.45 -10.97 0.98
C MET A 33 -5.96 -10.99 0.72
N ARG A 34 -6.42 -10.72 -0.51
CA ARG A 34 -7.84 -10.87 -0.90
C ARG A 34 -8.28 -12.33 -0.96
N ARG A 35 -7.41 -13.26 -1.37
CA ARG A 35 -7.69 -14.72 -1.32
C ARG A 35 -7.69 -15.25 0.11
N HIS A 36 -6.95 -14.60 1.01
CA HIS A 36 -6.83 -14.96 2.42
C HIS A 36 -7.28 -13.81 3.34
N PRO A 37 -8.59 -13.52 3.48
CA PRO A 37 -9.08 -12.35 4.22
C PRO A 37 -8.67 -12.27 5.71
N TRP A 38 -8.22 -13.37 6.30
CA TRP A 38 -7.67 -13.42 7.65
C TRP A 38 -6.23 -12.88 7.76
N LEU A 39 -5.51 -12.78 6.64
CA LEU A 39 -4.09 -12.45 6.56
C LEU A 39 -3.77 -10.98 6.88
N PRO A 40 -4.48 -9.96 6.35
CA PRO A 40 -4.15 -8.56 6.60
C PRO A 40 -4.06 -8.21 8.09
N ALA A 41 -4.99 -8.71 8.91
CA ALA A 41 -5.00 -8.49 10.35
C ALA A 41 -3.75 -9.08 11.04
N LEU A 42 -3.25 -10.23 10.57
CA LEU A 42 -2.04 -10.84 11.11
C LEU A 42 -0.77 -10.13 10.63
N VAL A 43 -0.70 -9.72 9.38
CA VAL A 43 0.44 -8.95 8.86
C VAL A 43 0.59 -7.62 9.60
N ALA A 44 -0.52 -6.94 9.91
CA ALA A 44 -0.51 -5.68 10.67
C ALA A 44 -0.06 -5.85 12.14
N THR A 45 -0.42 -6.96 12.79
CA THR A 45 -0.25 -7.10 14.24
C THR A 45 0.90 -8.02 14.66
N ARG A 46 1.28 -8.94 13.78
CA ARG A 46 2.24 -10.02 14.04
C ARG A 46 3.03 -10.35 12.76
N PRO A 47 3.87 -9.43 12.26
CA PRO A 47 4.70 -9.72 11.10
C PRO A 47 5.64 -10.88 11.44
N THR A 48 5.42 -12.03 10.80
CA THR A 48 6.29 -13.21 10.92
C THR A 48 7.22 -13.29 9.72
N LEU A 49 8.53 -13.26 9.96
CA LEU A 49 9.52 -13.49 8.91
C LEU A 49 9.93 -14.97 8.91
N GLY A 50 9.18 -15.79 8.18
CA GLY A 50 9.57 -17.17 7.88
C GLY A 50 10.31 -17.26 6.54
N PRO A 51 10.59 -18.47 6.03
CA PRO A 51 11.34 -18.68 4.80
C PRO A 51 10.79 -17.92 3.58
N ASN A 52 9.46 -17.91 3.37
CA ASN A 52 8.88 -17.19 2.23
C ASN A 52 8.91 -15.68 2.44
N GLY A 53 8.71 -15.22 3.68
CA GLY A 53 8.90 -13.80 4.02
C GLY A 53 10.34 -13.32 3.78
N ALA A 54 11.33 -14.16 4.12
CA ALA A 54 12.74 -13.87 3.84
C ALA A 54 13.03 -13.84 2.33
N ALA A 55 12.48 -14.77 1.55
CA ALA A 55 12.62 -14.77 0.08
C ALA A 55 12.00 -13.52 -0.56
N LEU A 56 10.84 -13.07 -0.06
CA LEU A 56 10.22 -11.82 -0.50
C LEU A 56 11.10 -10.60 -0.18
N LEU A 57 11.64 -10.54 1.04
CA LEU A 57 12.54 -9.46 1.44
C LEU A 57 13.81 -9.45 0.58
N GLU A 58 14.42 -10.61 0.36
CA GLU A 58 15.60 -10.75 -0.50
C GLU A 58 15.30 -10.24 -1.92
N HIS A 59 14.14 -10.60 -2.48
CA HIS A 59 13.72 -10.10 -3.79
C HIS A 59 13.56 -8.57 -3.80
N VAL A 60 12.92 -7.98 -2.79
CA VAL A 60 12.78 -6.52 -2.67
C VAL A 60 14.14 -5.83 -2.55
N LEU A 61 15.08 -6.42 -1.80
CA LEU A 61 16.45 -5.91 -1.70
C LEU A 61 17.21 -6.04 -3.02
N ALA A 62 16.98 -7.09 -3.79
CA ALA A 62 17.55 -7.25 -5.14
C ALA A 62 17.01 -6.19 -6.11
N VAL A 63 15.69 -5.90 -6.08
CA VAL A 63 15.09 -4.79 -6.84
C VAL A 63 15.73 -3.45 -6.48
N LEU A 64 16.06 -3.25 -5.21
CA LEU A 64 16.65 -2.02 -4.69
C LEU A 64 18.19 -2.04 -4.63
N ALA A 65 18.86 -3.04 -5.23
CA ALA A 65 20.32 -3.22 -5.05
C ALA A 65 21.11 -1.96 -5.42
N ASP A 66 20.83 -1.41 -6.61
CA ASP A 66 21.49 -0.21 -7.14
C ASP A 66 20.81 1.11 -6.71
N HIS A 67 19.74 1.05 -5.92
CA HIS A 67 19.06 2.25 -5.43
C HIS A 67 19.92 2.97 -4.37
N PRO A 68 20.09 4.30 -4.45
CA PRO A 68 21.02 5.07 -3.58
C PRO A 68 20.57 5.21 -2.12
N ALA A 69 19.36 4.79 -1.78
CA ALA A 69 18.84 4.88 -0.42
C ALA A 69 19.67 4.07 0.59
N ALA A 70 19.77 4.54 1.83
CA ALA A 70 20.42 3.79 2.91
C ALA A 70 19.68 2.48 3.21
N ALA A 71 20.40 1.48 3.73
CA ALA A 71 19.84 0.16 4.04
C ALA A 71 18.62 0.23 4.98
N ALA A 72 18.66 1.12 5.98
CA ALA A 72 17.53 1.35 6.89
C ALA A 72 16.28 1.83 6.12
N ILE A 73 16.44 2.77 5.18
CA ILE A 73 15.34 3.28 4.34
C ILE A 73 14.79 2.20 3.42
N LYS A 74 15.64 1.30 2.89
CA LYS A 74 15.19 0.15 2.09
C LYS A 74 14.31 -0.80 2.93
N LEU A 75 14.67 -1.05 4.19
CA LEU A 75 13.84 -1.85 5.11
C LEU A 75 12.54 -1.14 5.49
N GLU A 76 12.57 0.17 5.72
CA GLU A 76 11.37 0.97 5.97
C GLU A 76 10.42 0.94 4.77
N ALA A 77 10.94 1.05 3.54
CA ALA A 77 10.15 0.92 2.32
C ALA A 77 9.45 -0.45 2.24
N PHE A 78 10.14 -1.54 2.59
CA PHE A 78 9.52 -2.86 2.66
C PHE A 78 8.43 -2.95 3.73
N ALA A 79 8.66 -2.41 4.93
CA ALA A 79 7.65 -2.38 5.98
C ALA A 79 6.41 -1.58 5.54
N MET A 80 6.62 -0.43 4.91
CA MET A 80 5.55 0.45 4.44
C MET A 80 4.78 -0.13 3.26
N LEU A 81 5.45 -0.86 2.35
CA LEU A 81 4.76 -1.64 1.31
C LEU A 81 3.73 -2.57 1.94
N ASN A 82 4.16 -3.39 2.90
CA ASN A 82 3.27 -4.34 3.59
C ASN A 82 2.14 -3.63 4.34
N ALA A 83 2.44 -2.54 5.05
CA ALA A 83 1.47 -1.78 5.83
C ALA A 83 0.40 -1.10 4.96
N VAL A 84 0.81 -0.43 3.88
CA VAL A 84 -0.10 0.24 2.94
C VAL A 84 -0.97 -0.78 2.24
N THR A 85 -0.40 -1.87 1.71
CA THR A 85 -1.17 -2.92 1.05
C THR A 85 -2.18 -3.55 2.01
N THR A 86 -1.77 -3.80 3.27
CA THR A 86 -2.66 -4.31 4.32
C THR A 86 -3.83 -3.36 4.58
N ALA A 87 -3.57 -2.05 4.72
CA ALA A 87 -4.60 -1.05 4.95
C ALA A 87 -5.59 -0.95 3.77
N LEU A 88 -5.08 -1.00 2.54
CA LEU A 88 -5.91 -0.99 1.32
C LEU A 88 -6.84 -2.20 1.27
N VAL A 89 -6.32 -3.40 1.53
CA VAL A 89 -7.15 -4.63 1.54
C VAL A 89 -8.17 -4.59 2.67
N GLN A 90 -7.81 -4.14 3.87
CA GLN A 90 -8.76 -4.03 4.97
C GLN A 90 -9.90 -3.06 4.65
N HIS A 91 -9.60 -1.95 3.99
CA HIS A 91 -10.62 -1.02 3.51
C HIS A 91 -11.54 -1.66 2.46
N GLU A 92 -10.99 -2.45 1.53
CA GLU A 92 -11.77 -3.20 0.53
C GLU A 92 -12.70 -4.24 1.18
N LEU A 93 -12.18 -5.01 2.14
CA LEU A 93 -12.95 -6.01 2.88
C LEU A 93 -14.01 -5.36 3.78
N GLY A 94 -13.77 -4.14 4.29
CA GLY A 94 -14.67 -3.37 5.14
C GLY A 94 -15.85 -2.69 4.43
N GLY A 95 -16.13 -3.06 3.17
CA GLY A 95 -17.24 -2.49 2.38
C GLY A 95 -16.81 -1.46 1.33
N GLY A 96 -15.50 -1.25 1.17
CA GLY A 96 -14.87 -0.57 0.03
C GLY A 96 -15.62 0.66 -0.48
N GLU A 97 -16.13 0.56 -1.71
CA GLU A 97 -16.79 1.67 -2.40
C GLU A 97 -18.10 2.11 -1.74
N GLU A 98 -18.89 1.19 -1.17
CA GLU A 98 -20.13 1.56 -0.49
C GLU A 98 -19.85 2.30 0.82
N ALA A 99 -18.86 1.85 1.58
CA ALA A 99 -18.40 2.54 2.78
C ALA A 99 -17.87 3.94 2.42
N ARG A 100 -17.08 4.04 1.35
CA ARG A 100 -16.57 5.30 0.81
C ARG A 100 -17.70 6.25 0.40
N ARG A 101 -18.72 5.77 -0.30
CA ARG A 101 -19.89 6.57 -0.70
C ARG A 101 -20.67 7.09 0.52
N ARG A 102 -20.91 6.24 1.52
CA ARG A 102 -21.58 6.65 2.76
C ARG A 102 -20.77 7.71 3.51
N GLN A 103 -19.46 7.53 3.62
CA GLN A 103 -18.57 8.49 4.26
C GLN A 103 -18.53 9.82 3.51
N ALA A 104 -18.47 9.80 2.17
CA ALA A 104 -18.51 11.01 1.36
C ALA A 104 -19.81 11.80 1.56
N GLY A 105 -20.96 11.13 1.61
CA GLY A 105 -22.24 11.77 1.91
C GLY A 105 -22.27 12.42 3.29
N TYR A 106 -21.72 11.75 4.30
CA TYR A 106 -21.60 12.30 5.66
C TYR A 106 -20.66 13.51 5.72
N LEU A 107 -19.50 13.45 5.06
CA LEU A 107 -18.57 14.57 4.98
C LEU A 107 -19.19 15.78 4.28
N TRP A 108 -19.98 15.55 3.22
CA TRP A 108 -20.72 16.60 2.54
C TRP A 108 -21.74 17.25 3.46
N HIS A 109 -22.50 16.46 4.22
CA HIS A 109 -23.42 16.98 5.22
C HIS A 109 -22.70 17.86 6.27
N LEU A 110 -21.58 17.39 6.81
CA LEU A 110 -20.79 18.15 7.80
C LEU A 110 -20.24 19.47 7.24
N ALA A 111 -19.77 19.49 6.00
CA ALA A 111 -19.28 20.70 5.37
C ALA A 111 -20.35 21.79 5.24
N GLN A 112 -21.61 21.40 5.03
CA GLN A 112 -22.74 22.32 4.91
C GLN A 112 -23.17 22.94 6.25
N GLN A 113 -22.73 22.38 7.38
CA GLN A 113 -23.07 22.92 8.71
C GLN A 113 -22.19 24.13 9.11
N GLY A 114 -21.15 24.45 8.34
CA GLY A 114 -20.30 25.63 8.56
C GLY A 114 -19.28 25.51 9.70
N GLU A 115 -19.32 24.42 10.49
CA GLU A 115 -18.40 24.19 11.62
C GLU A 115 -17.04 23.61 11.19
N HIS A 116 -16.89 23.21 9.92
CA HIS A 116 -15.71 22.55 9.39
C HIS A 116 -15.16 23.24 8.13
N PRO A 117 -14.51 24.41 8.26
CA PRO A 117 -14.09 25.23 7.12
C PRO A 117 -13.10 24.51 6.19
N HIS A 118 -12.12 23.78 6.74
CA HIS A 118 -11.18 23.00 5.93
C HIS A 118 -11.83 21.83 5.19
N LEU A 119 -12.88 21.23 5.77
CA LEU A 119 -13.62 20.16 5.12
C LEU A 119 -14.43 20.71 3.93
N ALA A 120 -15.09 21.85 4.12
CA ALA A 120 -15.81 22.54 3.05
C ALA A 120 -14.87 22.97 1.92
N GLU A 121 -13.70 23.52 2.26
CA GLU A 121 -12.67 23.91 1.31
C GLU A 121 -12.15 22.71 0.50
N LEU A 122 -11.86 21.58 1.18
CA LEU A 122 -11.42 20.34 0.52
C LEU A 122 -12.48 19.81 -0.45
N LEU A 123 -13.74 19.68 -0.01
CA LEU A 123 -14.83 19.18 -0.83
C LEU A 123 -15.13 20.10 -2.02
N GLY A 124 -14.97 21.41 -1.87
CA GLY A 124 -15.10 22.37 -2.96
C GLY A 124 -14.02 22.23 -4.05
N ARG A 125 -12.86 21.66 -3.73
CA ARG A 125 -11.75 21.43 -4.68
C ARG A 125 -11.73 20.05 -5.30
N LEU A 126 -12.43 19.07 -4.71
CA LEU A 126 -12.42 17.70 -5.20
C LEU A 126 -13.20 17.61 -6.52
N ALA A 127 -12.50 17.28 -7.60
CA ALA A 127 -13.15 16.81 -8.83
C ALA A 127 -13.76 15.42 -8.60
N PRO A 128 -14.87 15.06 -9.26
CA PRO A 128 -15.41 13.70 -9.19
C PRO A 128 -14.34 12.69 -9.63
N ALA A 129 -14.09 11.68 -8.81
CA ALA A 129 -13.05 10.70 -9.05
C ALA A 129 -13.35 9.88 -10.33
N PRO A 130 -12.37 9.65 -11.22
CA PRO A 130 -12.56 8.77 -12.37
C PRO A 130 -12.81 7.32 -11.90
N PRO A 131 -13.65 6.55 -12.61
CA PRO A 131 -13.92 5.16 -12.26
C PRO A 131 -12.71 4.26 -12.59
N GLY A 132 -12.23 3.50 -11.60
CA GLY A 132 -11.10 2.58 -11.76
C GLY A 132 -10.35 2.36 -10.43
N ALA A 133 -10.88 1.51 -9.54
CA ALA A 133 -10.36 1.35 -8.18
C ALA A 133 -8.99 0.64 -8.08
N ASP A 134 -8.51 0.01 -9.15
CA ASP A 134 -7.22 -0.68 -9.15
C ASP A 134 -6.05 0.26 -9.46
N ASP A 135 -6.21 1.21 -10.38
CA ASP A 135 -5.18 2.24 -10.68
C ASP A 135 -4.87 3.11 -9.45
N THR A 136 -5.86 3.31 -8.57
CA THR A 136 -5.67 4.12 -7.36
C THR A 136 -4.79 3.44 -6.32
N ALA A 137 -4.88 2.11 -6.16
CA ALA A 137 -4.09 1.38 -5.17
C ALA A 137 -2.60 1.36 -5.55
N ASP A 138 -2.33 1.07 -6.82
CA ASP A 138 -0.97 1.05 -7.38
C ASP A 138 -0.36 2.44 -7.34
N ASP A 139 -1.12 3.47 -7.70
CA ASP A 139 -0.69 4.87 -7.60
C ASP A 139 -0.39 5.30 -6.15
N ILE A 140 -1.24 4.93 -5.18
CA ILE A 140 -1.02 5.24 -3.76
C ILE A 140 0.29 4.61 -3.31
N LEU A 141 0.48 3.32 -3.62
CA LEU A 141 1.69 2.61 -3.25
C LEU A 141 2.93 3.23 -3.91
N ALA A 142 2.85 3.57 -5.20
CA ALA A 142 3.93 4.20 -5.93
C ALA A 142 4.34 5.54 -5.30
N ARG A 143 3.37 6.39 -4.94
CA ARG A 143 3.62 7.68 -4.29
C ARG A 143 4.26 7.52 -2.90
N VAL A 144 3.78 6.56 -2.09
CA VAL A 144 4.35 6.28 -0.77
C VAL A 144 5.80 5.78 -0.88
N LEU A 145 6.05 4.79 -1.74
CA LEU A 145 7.39 4.23 -1.94
C LEU A 145 8.36 5.27 -2.49
N SER A 146 7.93 6.09 -3.45
CA SER A 146 8.72 7.20 -3.96
C SER A 146 9.05 8.22 -2.87
N GLY A 147 8.10 8.55 -1.99
CA GLY A 147 8.36 9.47 -0.88
C GLY A 147 9.37 8.93 0.12
N ILE A 148 9.28 7.65 0.48
CA ILE A 148 10.21 7.00 1.42
C ILE A 148 11.60 6.88 0.81
N LEU A 149 11.69 6.41 -0.43
CA LEU A 149 12.96 6.14 -1.09
C LEU A 149 13.64 7.40 -1.66
N ALA A 150 12.90 8.49 -1.88
CA ALA A 150 13.47 9.80 -2.22
C ALA A 150 14.13 10.49 -1.01
N ALA A 151 13.79 10.09 0.21
CA ALA A 151 14.45 10.59 1.41
C ALA A 151 15.83 9.94 1.56
N GLY A 152 16.87 10.57 1.01
CA GLY A 152 18.25 10.19 1.25
C GLY A 152 19.17 11.40 1.44
N PRO A 153 20.14 11.38 2.37
CA PRO A 153 20.19 10.72 3.68
C PRO A 153 19.85 11.70 4.82
N ALA A 154 19.29 11.19 5.93
CA ALA A 154 19.48 11.86 7.22
C ALA A 154 20.94 11.59 7.65
N CYS A 155 21.75 12.65 7.60
CA CYS A 155 23.07 12.88 8.18
C CYS A 155 23.96 11.68 8.55
#